data_AF-A0AAD5BLI0-F1
#
_entry.id   AF-A0AAD5BLI0-F1
#
_cell.length_a   1.000
_cell.length_b   1.000
_cell.length_c   1.000
_cell.angle_alpha   90.00
_cell.angle_beta   90.00
_cell.angle_gamma   90.00
#
_symmetry.space_group_name_H-M   'P 1'
#
loop_
_entity.id
_entity.type
_entity.pdbx_description
1 polymer ?
#
loop_
_entity_poly.entity_id
_entity_poly.type
_entity_poly.pdbx_seq_one_letter_code
_entity_poly.pdbx_strand_id
1 'polypeptide(L)'
;GFAIGSAALVSLALFGAFVSRAEITTVDVLTPKVFIGLLVGAMLPYWFSAMTMKSVGKAALKMVEEVRRQFNTIPGLMEGTAKPDYATCVKISTDASIKEMIPPGCLVMLTPLIVGIFFGVETLSGVLAGSLVSGVQIAISASNTGGAWDNAKKYIEAGVSDHAKSLGPKGSDPHKAAVIGDT
;
A
#
# COMPACT_ATOMS: atom_id res chain seq x y z
N GLY A 1 -8.27 -10.33 0.91
CA GLY A 1 -8.34 -11.74 1.33
C GLY A 1 -7.88 -12.69 0.24
N PHE A 2 -8.78 -13.07 -0.68
CA PHE A 2 -8.51 -14.07 -1.73
C PHE A 2 -7.22 -13.85 -2.52
N ALA A 3 -6.99 -12.63 -3.04
CA ALA A 3 -5.78 -12.33 -3.81
C ALA A 3 -4.48 -12.56 -3.02
N ILE A 4 -4.45 -12.24 -1.72
CA ILE A 4 -3.27 -12.44 -0.87
C ILE A 4 -3.07 -13.94 -0.58
N GLY A 5 -4.16 -14.66 -0.28
CA GLY A 5 -4.11 -16.10 -0.04
C GLY A 5 -3.65 -16.89 -1.27
N SER A 6 -4.20 -16.59 -2.44
CA SER A 6 -3.79 -17.23 -3.69
C SER A 6 -2.37 -16.84 -4.08
N ALA A 7 -1.97 -15.57 -3.92
CA ALA A 7 -0.60 -15.11 -4.14
C ALA A 7 0.39 -15.86 -3.25
N ALA A 8 0.05 -16.12 -1.98
CA ALA A 8 0.92 -16.86 -1.07
C ALA A 8 1.14 -18.31 -1.52
N LEU A 9 0.05 -19.01 -1.89
CA LEU A 9 0.11 -20.40 -2.34
C LEU A 9 0.85 -20.55 -3.68
N VAL A 10 0.56 -19.69 -4.66
CA VAL A 10 1.26 -19.74 -5.96
C VAL A 10 2.73 -19.36 -5.82
N SER A 11 3.07 -18.40 -4.96
CA SER A 11 4.47 -18.01 -4.71
C SER A 11 5.25 -19.16 -4.08
N LEU A 12 4.64 -19.91 -3.15
CA LEU A 12 5.27 -21.10 -2.56
C LEU A 12 5.49 -22.20 -3.60
N ALA A 13 4.51 -22.45 -4.48
CA ALA A 13 4.65 -23.42 -5.56
C ALA A 13 5.74 -23.02 -6.57
N LEU A 14 5.76 -21.75 -6.98
CA LEU A 14 6.79 -21.19 -7.85
C LEU A 14 8.18 -21.20 -7.20
N PHE A 15 8.25 -21.00 -5.88
CA PHE A 15 9.50 -21.11 -5.14
C PHE A 15 10.05 -22.54 -5.18
N GLY A 16 9.21 -23.56 -4.97
CA GLY A 16 9.61 -24.96 -5.13
C GLY A 16 10.08 -25.28 -6.56
N ALA A 17 9.36 -24.79 -7.57
CA ALA A 17 9.75 -24.94 -8.97
C ALA A 17 11.07 -24.24 -9.30
N PHE A 18 11.31 -23.06 -8.71
CA PHE A 18 12.55 -22.30 -8.84
C PHE A 18 13.74 -23.08 -8.27
N VAL A 19 13.63 -23.63 -7.05
CA VAL A 19 14.68 -24.43 -6.40
C VAL A 19 15.10 -25.61 -7.29
N SER A 20 14.12 -26.34 -7.84
CA SER A 20 14.39 -27.45 -8.77
C SER A 20 15.05 -26.96 -10.07
N ARG A 21 14.55 -25.87 -10.65
CA ARG A 21 15.05 -25.34 -11.92
C ARG A 21 16.46 -24.74 -11.81
N ALA A 22 16.79 -24.22 -10.64
CA ALA A 22 18.10 -23.67 -10.29
C ALA A 22 19.09 -24.74 -9.81
N GLU A 23 18.70 -26.03 -9.85
CA GLU A 23 19.54 -27.17 -9.46
C GLU A 23 20.07 -27.09 -8.00
N ILE A 24 19.27 -26.49 -7.12
CA ILE A 24 19.60 -26.38 -5.69
C ILE A 24 19.21 -27.70 -4.99
N THR A 25 20.18 -28.38 -4.38
CA THR A 25 19.93 -29.66 -3.68
C THR A 25 19.08 -29.47 -2.42
N THR A 26 19.35 -28.44 -1.62
CA THR A 26 18.62 -28.16 -0.38
C THR A 26 18.73 -26.67 -0.05
N VAL A 27 17.60 -26.06 0.30
CA VAL A 27 17.57 -24.69 0.84
C VAL A 27 17.69 -24.78 2.36
N ASP A 28 18.93 -24.72 2.87
CA ASP A 28 19.20 -24.74 4.31
C ASP A 28 19.20 -23.31 4.88
N VAL A 29 18.22 -23.05 5.75
CA VAL A 29 18.00 -21.75 6.42
C VAL A 29 19.19 -21.37 7.31
N LEU A 30 19.95 -22.33 7.83
CA LEU A 30 21.10 -22.06 8.72
C LEU A 30 22.37 -21.69 7.96
N THR A 31 22.32 -21.63 6.63
CA THR A 31 23.47 -21.18 5.83
C THR A 31 23.52 -19.65 5.69
N PRO A 32 24.72 -19.03 5.68
CA PRO A 32 24.85 -17.59 5.58
C PRO A 32 24.14 -16.99 4.35
N LYS A 33 24.29 -17.63 3.18
CA LYS A 33 23.69 -17.15 1.93
C LYS A 33 22.16 -17.08 1.99
N VAL A 34 21.51 -18.12 2.53
CA VAL A 34 20.04 -18.19 2.60
C VAL A 34 19.52 -17.26 3.69
N PHE A 35 20.18 -17.21 4.85
CA PHE A 35 19.71 -16.41 5.97
C PHE A 35 19.76 -14.90 5.70
N ILE A 36 20.84 -14.39 5.08
CA ILE A 36 20.89 -12.98 4.67
C ILE A 36 19.81 -12.65 3.65
N GLY A 37 19.55 -13.57 2.71
CA GLY A 37 18.48 -13.44 1.74
C GLY A 37 17.12 -13.38 2.41
N LEU A 38 16.88 -14.23 3.42
CA LEU A 38 15.65 -14.26 4.19
C LEU A 38 15.37 -12.94 4.89
N LEU A 39 16.37 -12.39 5.59
CA LEU A 39 16.24 -11.11 6.29
C LEU A 39 15.99 -9.95 5.32
N VAL A 40 16.77 -9.86 4.24
CA VAL A 40 16.60 -8.81 3.22
C VAL A 40 15.24 -8.95 2.54
N GLY A 41 14.85 -10.16 2.17
CA GLY A 41 13.56 -10.45 1.56
C GLY A 41 12.39 -10.05 2.46
N ALA A 42 12.46 -10.34 3.75
CA ALA A 42 11.43 -9.97 4.72
C ALA A 42 11.28 -8.45 4.89
N MET A 43 12.31 -7.67 4.58
CA MET A 43 12.29 -6.20 4.64
C MET A 43 11.65 -5.57 3.39
N LEU A 44 11.74 -6.21 2.21
CA LEU A 44 11.26 -5.64 0.94
C LEU A 44 9.80 -5.17 0.95
N PRO A 45 8.83 -5.89 1.55
CA PRO A 45 7.45 -5.41 1.63
C PRO A 45 7.33 -4.08 2.39
N TYR A 46 8.11 -3.90 3.45
CA TYR A 46 8.13 -2.65 4.22
C TYR A 46 8.75 -1.50 3.42
N TRP A 47 9.81 -1.78 2.66
CA TRP A 47 10.40 -0.77 1.78
C TRP A 47 9.43 -0.36 0.66
N PHE A 48 8.73 -1.34 0.06
CA PHE A 48 7.68 -1.08 -0.91
C PHE A 48 6.57 -0.19 -0.31
N SER A 49 6.07 -0.56 0.88
CA SER A 49 5.04 0.22 1.59
C SER A 49 5.50 1.62 1.96
N ALA A 50 6.76 1.80 2.38
CA ALA A 50 7.30 3.11 2.72
C ALA A 50 7.32 4.05 1.51
N MET A 51 7.68 3.53 0.32
CA MET A 51 7.65 4.31 -0.91
C MET A 51 6.22 4.70 -1.29
N THR A 52 5.30 3.72 -1.37
CA THR A 52 3.93 3.98 -1.82
C THR A 52 3.17 4.91 -0.87
N MET A 53 3.29 4.71 0.45
CA MET A 53 2.65 5.57 1.45
C MET A 53 3.20 7.00 1.40
N LYS A 54 4.51 7.17 1.24
CA LYS A 54 5.11 8.51 1.10
C LYS A 54 4.65 9.21 -0.18
N SER A 55 4.53 8.47 -1.28
CA SER A 55 4.08 9.02 -2.56
C SER A 55 2.62 9.46 -2.50
N VAL A 56 1.73 8.67 -1.87
CA VAL A 56 0.35 9.07 -1.61
C VAL A 56 0.28 10.30 -0.72
N GLY A 57 1.04 10.34 0.39
CA GLY A 57 1.05 11.50 1.30
C GLY A 57 1.46 12.80 0.61
N LYS A 58 2.48 12.77 -0.26
CA LYS A 58 2.87 13.95 -1.05
C LYS A 58 1.78 14.39 -2.02
N ALA A 59 1.13 13.45 -2.70
CA ALA A 59 0.06 13.75 -3.65
C ALA A 59 -1.17 14.31 -2.94
N ALA A 60 -1.54 13.72 -1.80
CA ALA A 60 -2.65 14.17 -0.96
C ALA A 60 -2.42 15.58 -0.40
N LEU A 61 -1.20 15.89 0.06
CA LEU A 61 -0.87 17.24 0.55
C LEU A 61 -1.04 18.29 -0.54
N LYS A 62 -0.54 18.03 -1.75
CA LYS A 62 -0.76 18.92 -2.91
C LYS A 62 -2.25 19.06 -3.27
N MET A 63 -3.00 17.96 -3.18
CA MET A 63 -4.45 17.99 -3.42
C MET A 63 -5.17 18.88 -2.40
N VAL A 64 -4.80 18.79 -1.11
CA VAL A 64 -5.37 19.64 -0.05
C VAL A 64 -5.04 21.10 -0.28
N GLU A 65 -3.80 21.43 -0.64
CA GLU A 65 -3.39 22.80 -0.97
C GLU A 65 -4.18 23.36 -2.16
N GLU A 66 -4.36 22.57 -3.22
CA GLU A 66 -5.12 23.00 -4.41
C GLU A 66 -6.61 23.18 -4.12
N VAL A 67 -7.23 22.24 -3.39
CA VAL A 67 -8.64 22.35 -3.00
C VAL A 67 -8.85 23.59 -2.11
N ARG A 68 -7.95 23.84 -1.15
CA ARG A 68 -7.99 25.06 -0.33
C ARG A 68 -7.81 26.31 -1.18
N ARG A 69 -6.89 26.31 -2.15
CA ARG A 69 -6.69 27.44 -3.07
C ARG A 69 -7.98 27.75 -3.82
N GLN A 70 -8.65 26.75 -4.39
CA GLN A 70 -9.90 26.95 -5.12
C GLN A 70 -10.99 27.54 -4.20
N PHE A 71 -11.21 26.96 -3.02
CA PHE A 71 -12.21 27.47 -2.07
C PHE A 71 -11.93 28.89 -1.57
N ASN A 72 -10.65 29.27 -1.41
CA ASN A 72 -10.27 30.58 -0.90
C ASN A 72 -10.20 31.68 -1.98
N THR A 73 -9.99 31.32 -3.25
CA THR A 73 -9.69 32.30 -4.31
C THR A 73 -10.75 32.40 -5.40
N ILE A 74 -11.61 31.40 -5.59
CA ILE A 74 -12.68 31.42 -6.61
C ILE A 74 -13.95 31.97 -5.95
N PRO A 75 -14.40 33.20 -6.28
CA PRO A 75 -15.61 33.75 -5.72
C PRO A 75 -16.84 32.95 -6.14
N GLY A 76 -17.76 32.68 -5.22
CA GLY A 76 -18.99 31.95 -5.50
C GLY A 76 -18.86 30.42 -5.43
N LEU A 77 -17.66 29.88 -5.16
CA LEU A 77 -17.45 28.43 -5.14
C LEU A 77 -18.08 27.76 -3.91
N MET A 78 -17.90 28.35 -2.73
CA MET A 78 -18.51 27.85 -1.49
C MET A 78 -20.03 28.02 -1.50
N GLU A 79 -20.51 29.08 -2.17
CA GLU A 79 -21.92 29.40 -2.34
C GLU A 79 -22.60 28.53 -3.42
N GLY A 80 -21.82 27.74 -4.17
CA GLY A 80 -22.31 26.86 -5.24
C GLY A 80 -22.72 27.59 -6.53
N THR A 81 -22.32 28.84 -6.70
CA THR A 81 -22.64 29.67 -7.88
C THR A 81 -21.54 29.64 -8.94
N ALA A 82 -20.31 29.27 -8.57
CA ALA A 82 -19.18 29.06 -9.48
C ALA A 82 -18.83 27.57 -9.61
N LYS A 83 -18.25 27.19 -10.76
CA LYS A 83 -17.79 25.81 -11.02
C LYS A 83 -16.34 25.63 -10.55
N PRO A 84 -16.01 24.53 -9.86
CA PRO A 84 -14.62 24.21 -9.50
C PRO A 84 -13.81 23.79 -10.73
N ASP A 85 -12.49 23.90 -10.61
CA ASP A 85 -11.55 23.38 -11.59
C ASP A 85 -11.15 21.95 -11.24
N TYR A 86 -11.88 21.00 -11.82
CA TYR A 86 -11.59 19.58 -11.66
C TYR A 86 -10.31 19.15 -12.38
N ALA A 87 -9.92 19.82 -13.46
CA ALA A 87 -8.80 19.41 -14.31
C ALA A 87 -7.47 19.52 -13.58
N THR A 88 -7.30 20.55 -12.75
CA THR A 88 -6.09 20.72 -11.93
C THR A 88 -5.95 19.60 -10.90
N CYS A 89 -7.02 19.21 -10.21
CA CYS A 89 -7.00 18.08 -9.27
C CYS A 89 -6.65 16.75 -9.97
N VAL A 90 -7.23 16.49 -11.15
CA VAL A 90 -6.90 15.32 -11.97
C VAL A 90 -5.42 15.35 -12.38
N LYS A 91 -4.91 16.51 -12.82
CA LYS A 91 -3.51 16.65 -13.22
C LYS A 91 -2.55 16.33 -12.07
N ILE A 92 -2.83 16.79 -10.84
CA ILE A 92 -1.99 16.51 -9.67
C ILE A 92 -1.88 15.00 -9.42
N SER A 93 -3.00 14.27 -9.44
CA SER A 93 -2.98 12.83 -9.20
C SER A 93 -2.37 12.04 -10.37
N THR A 94 -2.62 12.45 -11.61
CA THR A 94 -2.00 11.86 -12.80
C THR A 94 -0.48 12.03 -12.80
N ASP A 95 0.02 13.25 -12.58
CA ASP A 95 1.46 13.52 -12.58
C ASP A 95 2.17 12.76 -11.44
N ALA A 96 1.55 12.71 -10.26
CA ALA A 96 2.09 12.00 -9.11
C ALA A 96 2.11 10.48 -9.34
N SER A 97 1.00 9.89 -9.79
CA SER A 97 0.90 8.44 -10.01
C SER A 97 1.91 7.94 -11.03
N ILE A 98 2.03 8.60 -12.19
CA ILE A 98 2.94 8.18 -13.26
C ILE A 98 4.40 8.30 -12.84
N LYS A 99 4.77 9.36 -12.11
CA LYS A 99 6.14 9.56 -11.64
C LYS A 99 6.51 8.59 -10.51
N GLU A 100 5.62 8.43 -9.54
CA GLU A 100 5.92 7.76 -8.28
C GLU A 100 5.71 6.23 -8.34
N MET A 101 5.07 5.69 -9.39
CA MET A 101 4.97 4.24 -9.58
C MET A 101 6.29 3.58 -10.01
N ILE A 102 7.21 4.35 -10.59
CA ILE A 102 8.46 3.82 -11.15
C ILE A 102 9.35 3.21 -10.05
N PRO A 103 9.67 3.88 -8.93
CA PRO A 103 10.58 3.33 -7.93
C PRO A 103 10.09 2.02 -7.28
N PRO A 104 8.83 1.89 -6.83
CA PRO A 104 8.31 0.62 -6.31
C PRO A 104 8.33 -0.51 -7.37
N GLY A 105 8.01 -0.18 -8.63
CA GLY A 105 8.10 -1.13 -9.73
C GLY A 105 9.54 -1.61 -9.98
N CYS A 106 10.49 -0.69 -10.01
CA CYS A 106 11.92 -1.02 -10.13
C CYS A 106 12.40 -1.87 -8.95
N LEU A 107 11.99 -1.59 -7.71
CA LEU A 107 12.35 -2.41 -6.55
C LEU A 107 11.95 -3.87 -6.77
N VAL A 108 10.70 -4.13 -7.16
CA VAL A 108 10.18 -5.50 -7.35
C VAL A 108 10.85 -6.19 -8.53
N MET A 109 10.98 -5.50 -9.67
CA MET A 109 11.52 -6.09 -10.91
C MET A 109 13.04 -6.32 -10.84
N LEU A 110 13.79 -5.40 -10.22
CA LEU A 110 15.25 -5.48 -10.17
C LEU A 110 15.74 -6.38 -9.04
N THR A 111 14.98 -6.58 -7.97
CA THR A 111 15.43 -7.41 -6.83
C THR A 111 15.86 -8.82 -7.26
N PRO A 112 15.06 -9.61 -8.01
CA PRO A 112 15.48 -10.95 -8.41
C PRO A 112 16.70 -10.93 -9.34
N LEU A 113 16.82 -9.91 -10.21
CA LEU A 113 17.95 -9.75 -11.12
C LEU A 113 19.24 -9.43 -10.37
N ILE A 114 19.20 -8.43 -9.48
CA ILE A 114 20.35 -7.99 -8.69
C ILE A 114 20.78 -9.12 -7.75
N VAL A 115 19.86 -9.69 -6.99
CA VAL A 115 20.20 -10.76 -6.04
C VAL A 115 20.69 -12.01 -6.78
N GLY A 116 20.02 -12.41 -7.85
CA GLY A 116 20.40 -13.58 -8.64
C GLY A 116 21.77 -13.45 -9.31
N ILE A 117 22.08 -12.28 -9.89
CA ILE A 117 23.35 -12.05 -10.60
C ILE A 117 24.53 -11.89 -9.64
N PHE A 118 24.36 -11.13 -8.54
CA PHE A 118 25.47 -10.78 -7.66
C PHE A 118 25.66 -11.72 -6.47
N PHE A 119 24.59 -12.36 -5.98
CA PHE A 119 24.62 -13.17 -4.76
C PHE A 119 24.26 -14.65 -4.99
N GLY A 120 23.70 -14.96 -6.16
CA GLY A 120 23.37 -16.33 -6.56
C GLY A 120 21.98 -16.80 -6.14
N VAL A 121 21.66 -18.02 -6.55
CA VAL A 121 20.32 -18.60 -6.44
C VAL A 121 19.97 -19.04 -5.00
N GLU A 122 20.96 -19.33 -4.17
CA GLU A 122 20.75 -19.68 -2.76
C GLU A 122 20.31 -18.45 -1.96
N THR A 123 20.93 -17.29 -2.18
CA THR A 123 20.50 -16.03 -1.55
C THR A 123 19.15 -15.58 -2.08
N LEU A 124 18.90 -15.72 -3.38
CA LEU A 124 17.58 -15.44 -3.96
C LEU A 124 16.50 -16.33 -3.35
N SER A 125 16.80 -17.60 -3.04
CA SER A 125 15.88 -18.51 -2.34
C SER A 125 15.44 -17.95 -0.98
N GLY A 126 16.39 -17.42 -0.22
CA GLY A 126 16.09 -16.71 1.04
C GLY A 126 15.17 -15.50 0.80
N VAL A 127 15.47 -14.68 -0.21
CA VAL A 127 14.67 -13.49 -0.54
C VAL A 127 13.22 -13.85 -0.88
N LEU A 128 13.01 -14.90 -1.68
CA LEU A 128 11.68 -15.39 -2.04
C LEU A 128 10.90 -15.86 -0.82
N ALA A 129 11.53 -16.67 0.05
CA ALA A 129 10.88 -17.14 1.27
C ALA A 129 10.55 -15.99 2.23
N GLY A 130 11.49 -15.07 2.45
CA GLY A 130 11.35 -13.96 3.40
C GLY A 130 10.30 -12.95 2.95
N SER A 131 10.31 -12.58 1.68
CA SER A 131 9.32 -11.64 1.10
C SER A 131 7.90 -12.19 1.16
N LEU A 132 7.74 -13.50 0.96
CA LEU A 132 6.45 -14.19 1.10
C LEU A 132 5.93 -14.13 2.54
N VAL A 133 6.68 -14.66 3.51
CA VAL A 133 6.17 -14.83 4.88
C VAL A 133 5.97 -13.49 5.60
N SER A 134 6.77 -12.48 5.25
CA SER A 134 6.65 -11.13 5.80
C SER A 134 5.57 -10.32 5.08
N GLY A 135 5.55 -10.36 3.74
CA GLY A 135 4.65 -9.54 2.92
C GLY A 135 3.18 -9.86 3.12
N VAL A 136 2.85 -11.14 3.35
CA VAL A 136 1.47 -11.57 3.62
C VAL A 136 0.91 -10.88 4.87
N GLN A 137 1.71 -10.72 5.93
CA GLN A 137 1.25 -10.13 7.19
C GLN A 137 0.88 -8.67 7.02
N ILE A 138 1.78 -7.86 6.44
CA ILE A 138 1.54 -6.43 6.22
C ILE A 138 0.42 -6.19 5.19
N ALA A 139 0.30 -7.05 4.17
CA ALA A 139 -0.77 -6.92 3.18
C ALA A 139 -2.16 -7.16 3.80
N ILE A 140 -2.30 -8.18 4.65
CA ILE A 140 -3.57 -8.49 5.32
C ILE A 140 -3.92 -7.40 6.32
N SER A 141 -2.98 -7.02 7.18
CA SER A 141 -3.24 -6.02 8.23
C SER A 141 -3.59 -4.68 7.62
N ALA A 142 -2.83 -4.18 6.64
CA ALA A 142 -3.12 -2.91 5.98
C ALA A 142 -4.49 -2.89 5.29
N SER A 143 -4.84 -3.96 4.57
CA SER A 143 -6.13 -4.06 3.86
C SER A 143 -7.31 -4.08 4.83
N ASN A 144 -7.20 -4.86 5.91
CA ASN A 144 -8.29 -4.99 6.88
C ASN A 144 -8.43 -3.72 7.73
N THR A 145 -7.33 -3.10 8.14
CA THR A 145 -7.35 -1.85 8.90
C THR A 145 -8.00 -0.73 8.10
N GLY A 146 -7.63 -0.54 6.82
CA GLY A 146 -8.26 0.45 5.95
C GLY A 146 -9.76 0.20 5.76
N GLY A 147 -10.15 -1.06 5.49
CA GLY A 147 -11.56 -1.42 5.35
C GLY A 147 -12.38 -1.25 6.64
N ALA A 148 -11.75 -1.45 7.80
CA ALA A 148 -12.40 -1.24 9.09
C ALA A 148 -12.65 0.25 9.35
N TRP A 149 -11.69 1.13 9.07
CA TRP A 149 -11.87 2.58 9.23
C TRP A 149 -12.93 3.15 8.29
N ASP A 150 -12.94 2.75 7.02
CA ASP A 150 -13.98 3.18 6.06
C ASP A 150 -15.38 2.74 6.52
N ASN A 151 -15.52 1.50 6.97
CA ASN A 151 -16.80 1.00 7.48
C ASN A 151 -17.21 1.64 8.81
N ALA A 152 -16.27 1.97 9.69
CA ALA A 152 -16.54 2.70 10.92
C ALA A 152 -17.06 4.12 10.63
N LYS A 153 -16.44 4.82 9.68
CA LYS A 153 -16.95 6.12 9.18
C LYS A 153 -18.35 5.97 8.59
N LYS A 154 -18.56 5.02 7.68
CA LYS A 154 -19.88 4.74 7.07
C LYS A 154 -20.96 4.40 8.10
N TYR A 155 -20.60 3.68 9.16
CA TYR A 155 -21.52 3.35 10.25
C TYR A 155 -22.06 4.61 10.95
N ILE A 156 -21.19 5.56 11.28
CA ILE A 156 -21.58 6.85 11.88
C ILE A 156 -22.41 7.67 10.88
N GLU A 157 -21.99 7.71 9.61
CA GLU A 157 -22.69 8.45 8.55
C GLU A 157 -24.09 7.93 8.25
N ALA A 158 -24.31 6.63 8.37
CA ALA A 158 -25.58 5.99 8.07
C ALA A 158 -26.59 6.14 9.22
N GLY A 159 -26.14 6.21 10.48
CA GLY A 159 -27.02 6.48 11.63
C GLY A 159 -28.18 5.49 11.79
N VAL A 160 -27.99 4.23 11.37
CA VAL A 160 -29.08 3.23 11.29
C VAL A 160 -29.48 2.64 12.64
N SER A 161 -28.59 2.70 13.63
CA SER A 161 -28.82 2.23 15.00
C SER A 161 -28.76 3.39 15.99
N ASP A 162 -29.31 3.21 17.19
CA ASP A 162 -29.25 4.25 18.23
C ASP A 162 -27.82 4.57 18.66
N HIS A 163 -26.93 3.57 18.64
CA HIS A 163 -25.50 3.77 18.86
C HIS A 163 -24.83 4.54 17.71
N ALA A 164 -25.19 4.30 16.46
CA ALA A 164 -24.67 5.09 15.34
C ALA A 164 -25.15 6.54 15.41
N LYS A 165 -26.42 6.76 15.76
CA LYS A 165 -27.01 8.10 15.92
C LYS A 165 -26.37 8.88 17.06
N SER A 166 -25.99 8.22 18.16
CA SER A 166 -25.32 8.89 19.29
C SER A 166 -23.92 9.38 18.95
N LEU A 167 -23.26 8.78 17.95
CA LEU A 167 -21.95 9.22 17.43
C LEU A 167 -22.07 10.29 16.35
N GLY A 168 -23.21 10.36 15.66
CA GLY A 168 -23.53 11.37 14.65
C GLY A 168 -23.97 12.71 15.27
N PRO A 169 -24.57 13.61 14.47
CA PRO A 169 -24.73 13.56 13.01
C PRO A 169 -23.42 13.82 12.25
N LYS A 170 -23.45 13.80 10.91
CA LYS A 170 -22.31 14.21 10.07
C LYS A 170 -21.78 15.59 10.48
N GLY A 171 -20.47 15.71 10.63
CA GLY A 171 -19.79 16.91 11.11
C GLY A 171 -19.55 16.93 12.63
N SER A 172 -20.08 15.96 13.38
CA SER A 172 -19.74 15.75 14.80
C SER A 172 -18.25 15.44 14.99
N ASP A 173 -17.73 15.63 16.19
CA ASP A 173 -16.33 15.31 16.49
C ASP A 173 -16.00 13.81 16.30
N PRO A 174 -16.87 12.85 16.71
CA PRO A 174 -16.66 11.45 16.37
C PRO A 174 -16.67 11.17 14.87
N HIS A 175 -17.53 11.85 14.09
CA HIS A 175 -17.55 11.71 12.63
C HIS A 175 -16.24 12.22 12.01
N LYS A 176 -15.77 13.40 12.42
CA LYS A 176 -14.48 13.94 11.97
C LYS A 176 -13.31 13.01 12.32
N ALA A 177 -13.29 12.46 13.54
CA ALA A 177 -12.26 11.50 13.95
C ALA A 177 -12.29 10.23 13.09
N ALA A 178 -13.47 9.72 12.74
CA ALA A 178 -13.60 8.58 11.84
C ALA A 178 -13.14 8.92 10.41
N VAL A 179 -13.37 10.14 9.92
CA VAL A 179 -12.84 10.61 8.64
C VAL A 179 -11.31 10.66 8.66
N ILE A 180 -10.68 11.09 9.76
CA ILE A 180 -9.21 11.05 9.87
C ILE A 180 -8.65 9.62 9.79
N GLY A 181 -9.34 8.63 10.37
CA GLY A 181 -8.91 7.23 10.26
C GLY A 181 -9.10 6.62 8.87
N ASP A 182 -10.10 7.09 8.12
CA ASP A 182 -10.40 6.63 6.76
C ASP A 182 -9.41 7.16 5.69
N THR A 183 -8.89 8.37 5.89
CA THR A 183 -7.94 9.04 4.98
C THR A 183 -6.50 8.61 5.21
#